data_AF-A0A0M2WNM8-F1
#
_entry.id   AF-A0A0M2WNM8-F1
#
_cell.length_a   1.000
_cell.length_b   1.000
_cell.length_c   1.000
_cell.angle_alpha   90.00
_cell.angle_beta   90.00
_cell.angle_gamma   90.00
#
_symmetry.space_group_name_H-M   'P 1'
#
loop_
_entity.id
_entity.type
_entity.pdbx_description
1 polymer ?
#
loop_
_entity_poly.entity_id
_entity_poly.type
_entity_poly.pdbx_seq_one_letter_code
_entity_poly.pdbx_strand_id
1 'polypeptide(L)'
;MNIFKMLFGARAATAPASQSLPAAPSDQPSLEDELNHYSGYERQAALERCAALDRTGMLPLVIVRLNDWVPAVRHAARVTMQRLLPLAPVPQLLQILPNGSAPA
;
A
#
# COMPACT_ATOMS: atom_id res chain seq x y z
N MET A 1 -31.20 -2.19 -44.93
CA MET A 1 -30.32 -2.26 -46.10
C MET A 1 -29.84 -0.85 -46.38
N ASN A 2 -28.58 -0.50 -46.09
CA ASN A 2 -28.03 0.79 -46.50
C ASN A 2 -26.54 0.64 -46.85
N ILE A 3 -26.32 0.77 -48.15
CA ILE A 3 -25.13 0.56 -48.95
C ILE A 3 -24.41 1.90 -49.13
N PHE A 4 -23.60 2.37 -48.17
CA PHE A 4 -22.72 3.54 -48.42
C PHE A 4 -21.62 3.70 -47.35
N LYS A 5 -20.50 2.97 -47.49
CA LYS A 5 -19.13 3.46 -47.20
C LYS A 5 -18.08 2.35 -47.43
N MET A 6 -17.59 2.25 -48.66
CA MET A 6 -16.31 1.60 -48.96
C MET A 6 -15.45 2.60 -49.73
N LEU A 7 -14.55 3.27 -49.01
CA LEU A 7 -13.28 3.85 -49.47
C LEU A 7 -12.64 4.46 -48.21
N PHE A 8 -11.30 4.47 -48.14
CA PHE A 8 -10.45 4.81 -46.98
C PHE A 8 -10.09 3.61 -46.09
N GLY A 9 -9.01 2.93 -46.49
CA GLY A 9 -8.29 2.00 -45.61
C GLY A 9 -7.81 2.72 -44.35
N ALA A 10 -8.24 2.23 -43.19
CA ALA A 10 -7.74 2.68 -41.90
C ALA A 10 -6.34 2.11 -41.69
N ARG A 11 -5.31 2.90 -42.02
CA ARG A 11 -3.95 2.63 -41.56
C ARG A 11 -3.95 2.84 -40.04
N ALA A 12 -3.88 1.74 -39.28
CA ALA A 12 -3.73 1.81 -37.83
C ALA A 12 -2.45 2.60 -37.51
N ALA A 13 -2.60 3.79 -36.93
CA ALA A 13 -1.50 4.51 -36.33
C ALA A 13 -1.12 3.73 -35.06
N THR A 14 -0.06 2.93 -35.13
CA THR A 14 0.56 2.32 -33.96
C THR A 14 1.09 3.46 -33.09
N ALA A 15 0.40 3.75 -31.99
CA ALA A 15 0.90 4.67 -30.97
C ALA A 15 2.24 4.13 -30.44
N PRO A 16 3.28 4.97 -30.29
CA PRO A 16 4.51 4.50 -29.66
C PRO A 16 4.17 4.05 -28.24
N ALA A 17 4.62 2.86 -27.86
CA ALA A 17 4.50 2.36 -26.50
C ALA A 17 5.06 3.41 -25.54
N SER A 18 4.25 3.89 -24.61
CA SER A 18 4.66 4.77 -23.53
C SER A 18 5.64 4.01 -22.64
N GLN A 19 6.93 4.06 -22.98
CA GLN A 19 7.97 3.60 -22.07
C GLN A 19 7.97 4.54 -20.88
N SER A 20 7.55 4.02 -19.71
CA SER A 20 7.65 4.76 -18.46
C SER A 20 9.13 4.99 -18.16
N LEU A 21 9.51 6.27 -18.06
CA LEU A 21 10.85 6.66 -17.63
C LEU A 21 11.13 6.10 -16.23
N PRO A 22 12.38 5.71 -15.92
CA PRO A 22 12.75 5.32 -14.56
C PRO A 22 12.46 6.49 -13.61
N ALA A 23 11.75 6.20 -12.51
CA ALA A 23 11.44 7.20 -11.50
C ALA A 23 12.74 7.81 -10.98
N ALA A 24 12.82 9.15 -10.95
CA ALA A 24 13.91 9.84 -10.28
C ALA A 24 14.00 9.36 -8.83
N PRO A 25 15.20 9.27 -8.23
CA PRO A 25 15.33 8.97 -6.81
C PRO A 25 14.50 10.00 -6.03
N SER A 26 13.44 9.53 -5.39
CA SER A 26 12.62 10.37 -4.52
C SER A 26 13.34 10.48 -3.19
N ASP A 27 13.71 11.69 -2.78
CA ASP A 27 14.26 11.98 -1.44
C ASP A 27 13.23 11.72 -0.31
N GLN A 28 12.01 11.31 -0.67
CA GLN A 28 10.95 11.02 0.26
C GLN A 28 11.20 9.66 0.94
N PRO A 29 11.20 9.59 2.28
CA PRO A 29 11.41 8.35 3.01
C PRO A 29 10.34 7.32 2.66
N SER A 30 10.71 6.05 2.71
CA SER A 30 9.76 4.96 2.48
C SER A 30 8.75 4.88 3.64
N LEU A 31 7.57 4.28 3.40
CA LEU A 31 6.61 4.03 4.48
C LEU A 31 7.22 3.13 5.56
N GLU A 32 8.11 2.20 5.20
CA GLU A 32 8.85 1.38 6.15
C GLU A 32 9.74 2.24 7.07
N ASP A 33 10.47 3.20 6.52
CA ASP A 33 11.34 4.10 7.31
C ASP A 33 10.50 4.96 8.26
N GLU A 34 9.39 5.51 7.76
CA GLU A 34 8.52 6.38 8.55
C GLU A 34 7.82 5.62 9.70
N LEU A 35 7.40 4.36 9.47
CA LEU A 35 6.81 3.50 10.51
C LEU A 35 7.82 3.09 11.61
N ASN A 36 9.12 3.14 11.31
CA ASN A 36 10.20 2.88 12.26
C ASN A 36 10.84 4.14 12.83
N HIS A 37 10.35 5.32 12.44
CA HIS A 37 10.94 6.59 12.84
C HIS A 37 10.80 6.86 14.35
N TYR A 38 11.74 7.61 14.94
CA TYR A 38 11.75 7.90 16.37
C TYR A 38 10.56 8.78 16.81
N SER A 39 10.11 9.67 15.92
CA SER A 39 8.98 10.58 16.18
C SER A 39 7.65 9.83 16.13
N GLY A 40 6.83 10.00 17.16
CA GLY A 40 5.44 9.51 17.18
C GLY A 40 4.57 10.11 16.08
N TYR A 41 4.83 11.36 15.68
CA TYR A 41 4.08 12.04 14.62
C TYR A 41 4.33 11.40 13.26
N GLU A 42 5.59 11.09 12.94
CA GLU A 42 5.95 10.45 11.66
C GLU A 42 5.32 9.06 11.55
N ARG A 43 5.39 8.27 12.63
CA ARG A 43 4.76 6.94 12.66
C ARG A 43 3.24 7.02 12.52
N GLN A 44 2.59 8.00 13.17
CA GLN A 44 1.16 8.22 13.02
C GLN A 44 0.82 8.58 11.56
N ALA A 45 1.52 9.55 10.97
CA ALA A 45 1.32 9.97 9.60
C ALA A 45 1.53 8.80 8.61
N ALA A 46 2.52 7.95 8.85
CA ALA A 46 2.78 6.76 8.04
C ALA A 46 1.63 5.74 8.11
N LEU A 47 1.05 5.52 9.30
CA LEU A 47 -0.12 4.65 9.47
C LEU A 47 -1.34 5.17 8.71
N GLU A 48 -1.57 6.48 8.76
CA GLU A 48 -2.65 7.16 8.03
C GLU A 48 -2.43 7.04 6.52
N ARG A 49 -1.20 7.26 6.03
CA ARG A 49 -0.83 7.03 4.62
C ARG A 49 -1.02 5.57 4.19
N CYS A 50 -0.62 4.61 5.02
CA CYS A 50 -0.82 3.18 4.73
C CYS A 50 -2.30 2.86 4.50
N ALA A 51 -3.19 3.40 5.34
CA ALA A 51 -4.63 3.23 5.21
C ALA A 51 -5.18 3.92 3.95
N ALA A 52 -4.76 5.15 3.66
CA ALA A 52 -5.21 5.90 2.49
C ALA A 52 -4.77 5.27 1.16
N LEU A 53 -3.62 4.59 1.16
CA LEU A 53 -3.03 3.94 -0.01
C LEU A 53 -3.34 2.45 -0.10
N ASP A 54 -4.21 1.92 0.78
CA ASP A 54 -4.56 0.50 0.89
C ASP A 54 -3.33 -0.44 0.88
N ARG A 55 -2.25 -0.04 1.56
CA ARG A 55 -0.97 -0.75 1.56
C ARG A 55 -0.99 -1.96 2.50
N THR A 56 -1.70 -3.02 2.10
CA THR A 56 -1.76 -4.28 2.87
C THR A 56 -0.38 -4.88 3.12
N GLY A 57 0.59 -4.65 2.22
CA GLY A 57 2.02 -4.95 2.38
C GLY A 57 2.62 -4.56 3.74
N MET A 58 2.12 -3.48 4.34
CA MET A 58 2.63 -2.91 5.58
C MET A 58 2.02 -3.53 6.85
N LEU A 59 1.07 -4.46 6.73
CA LEU A 59 0.40 -5.10 7.88
C LEU A 59 1.37 -5.61 8.97
N PRO A 60 2.52 -6.25 8.66
CA PRO A 60 3.48 -6.64 9.69
C PRO A 60 3.98 -5.46 10.53
N LEU A 61 4.31 -4.32 9.90
CA LEU A 61 4.77 -3.12 10.60
C LEU A 61 3.64 -2.41 11.35
N VAL A 62 2.43 -2.38 10.76
CA VAL A 62 1.23 -1.82 11.41
C VAL A 62 0.93 -2.56 12.72
N ILE A 63 1.07 -3.88 12.75
CA ILE A 63 0.80 -4.70 13.95
C ILE A 63 1.77 -4.37 15.08
N VAL A 64 3.05 -4.16 14.78
CA VAL A 64 4.02 -3.72 15.79
C VAL A 64 3.57 -2.40 16.44
N ARG A 65 2.99 -1.49 15.65
CA ARG A 65 2.48 -0.20 16.14
C ARG A 65 1.21 -0.29 16.99
N LEU A 66 0.53 -1.44 17.05
CA LEU A 66 -0.56 -1.65 18.01
C LEU A 66 -0.06 -1.57 19.46
N ASN A 67 1.22 -1.89 19.69
CA ASN A 67 1.89 -1.79 20.99
C ASN A 67 2.82 -0.58 21.11
N ASP A 68 2.55 0.50 20.35
CA ASP A 68 3.36 1.70 20.40
C ASP A 68 3.26 2.40 21.77
N TRP A 69 4.36 2.98 22.27
CA TRP A 69 4.34 3.77 23.52
C TRP A 69 3.45 5.02 23.44
N VAL A 70 3.25 5.62 22.26
CA VAL A 70 2.42 6.82 22.06
C VAL A 70 0.95 6.40 21.87
N PRO A 71 0.02 6.89 22.70
CA PRO A 71 -1.40 6.52 22.60
C PRO A 71 -2.05 6.81 21.23
N ALA A 72 -1.71 7.93 20.61
CA ALA A 72 -2.22 8.33 19.30
C ALA A 72 -1.78 7.36 18.19
N VAL A 73 -0.52 6.90 18.23
CA VAL A 73 0.00 5.91 17.28
C VAL A 73 -0.72 4.56 17.44
N ARG A 74 -0.98 4.11 18.68
CA ARG A 74 -1.80 2.90 18.91
C ARG A 74 -3.22 3.03 18.37
N HIS A 75 -3.81 4.22 18.47
CA HIS A 75 -5.14 4.47 17.92
C HIS A 75 -5.12 4.42 16.39
N ALA A 76 -4.19 5.13 15.75
CA ALA A 76 -4.00 5.10 14.30
C ALA A 76 -3.75 3.67 13.80
N ALA A 77 -2.91 2.88 14.48
CA ALA A 77 -2.63 1.50 14.09
C ALA A 77 -3.90 0.63 14.11
N ARG A 78 -4.79 0.80 15.11
CA ARG A 78 -6.08 0.08 15.15
C ARG A 78 -6.98 0.47 13.99
N VAL A 79 -7.06 1.76 13.66
CA VAL A 79 -7.85 2.26 12.53
C VAL A 79 -7.29 1.71 11.21
N THR A 80 -5.98 1.76 11.02
CA THR A 80 -5.30 1.20 9.85
C THR A 80 -5.53 -0.31 9.73
N MET A 81 -5.47 -1.08 10.82
CA MET A 81 -5.82 -2.50 10.81
C MET A 81 -7.26 -2.76 10.36
N GLN A 82 -8.22 -2.01 10.89
CA GLN A 82 -9.63 -2.12 10.49
C GLN A 82 -9.83 -1.84 9.01
N ARG A 83 -9.05 -0.92 8.42
CA ARG A 83 -9.07 -0.61 6.99
C ARG A 83 -8.42 -1.70 6.14
N LEU A 84 -7.25 -2.19 6.53
CA LEU A 84 -6.42 -3.05 5.69
C LEU A 84 -6.77 -4.54 5.79
N LEU A 85 -7.25 -5.02 6.95
CA LEU A 85 -7.58 -6.44 7.13
C LEU A 85 -8.57 -6.99 6.09
N PRO A 86 -9.68 -6.30 5.75
CA PRO A 86 -10.62 -6.79 4.73
C PRO A 86 -10.04 -6.84 3.31
N LEU A 87 -8.95 -6.11 3.05
CA LEU A 87 -8.31 -6.02 1.73
C LEU A 87 -7.16 -7.00 1.57
N ALA A 88 -6.66 -7.56 2.67
CA ALA A 88 -5.46 -8.38 2.67
C ALA A 88 -5.75 -9.82 2.19
N PRO A 89 -4.95 -10.36 1.26
CA PRO A 89 -5.02 -11.77 0.90
C PRO A 89 -4.77 -12.68 2.11
N VAL A 90 -5.53 -13.77 2.22
CA VAL A 90 -5.39 -14.74 3.32
C VAL A 90 -3.95 -15.21 3.55
N PRO A 91 -3.13 -15.53 2.53
CA PRO A 91 -1.74 -15.93 2.75
C PRO A 91 -0.91 -14.87 3.48
N GLN A 92 -1.20 -13.58 3.23
CA GLN A 92 -0.53 -12.48 3.91
C GLN A 92 -0.97 -12.37 5.37
N LEU A 93 -2.25 -12.62 5.65
CA LEU A 93 -2.76 -12.67 7.01
C LEU A 93 -2.14 -13.81 7.83
N LEU A 94 -1.82 -14.95 7.21
CA LEU A 94 -1.16 -16.04 7.92
C LEU A 94 0.26 -15.67 8.38
N GLN A 95 0.95 -14.77 7.66
CA GLN A 95 2.31 -14.34 8.01
C GLN A 95 2.38 -13.45 9.25
N ILE A 96 1.25 -12.87 9.65
CA ILE A 96 1.19 -11.95 10.80
C ILE A 96 0.61 -12.62 12.07
N LEU A 97 0.12 -13.85 11.95
CA LEU A 97 -0.35 -14.61 13.11
C LEU A 97 0.85 -15.18 13.86
N PRO A 98 0.77 -15.30 15.20
CA PRO A 98 1.79 -16.00 15.95
C PRO A 98 1.88 -17.46 15.47
N ASN A 99 3.10 -17.91 15.19
CA ASN A 99 3.40 -19.26 14.68
C ASN A 99 3.27 -20.33 15.78
N GLY A 100 2.20 -20.37 16.56
CA GLY A 100 1.82 -21.47 17.46
C GLY A 100 2.80 -21.86 18.59
N SER A 101 4.06 -21.44 18.59
CA SER A 101 4.99 -21.62 19.70
C SER A 101 4.68 -20.58 20.75
N ALA A 102 3.96 -20.98 21.79
CA ALA A 102 3.84 -20.23 23.03
C ALA A 102 5.24 -19.76 23.47
N PRO A 103 5.42 -18.51 23.90
CA PRO A 103 6.68 -18.10 24.50
C PRO A 103 6.93 -18.96 25.75
N ALA A 104 8.12 -19.55 25.82
CA ALA A 104 8.64 -20.24 27.01
C ALA A 104 8.85 -19.26 28.17
#